data_AF-A0A530M1R0-F1
#
_entry.id   AF-A0A530M1R0-F1
#
_cell.length_a   1.000
_cell.length_b   1.000
_cell.length_c   1.000
_cell.angle_alpha   90.00
_cell.angle_beta   90.00
_cell.angle_gamma   90.00
#
_symmetry.space_group_name_H-M   'P 1'
#
loop_
_entity.id
_entity.type
_entity.pdbx_description
1 polymer ?
#
loop_
_entity_poly.entity_id
_entity_poly.type
_entity_poly.pdbx_seq_one_letter_code
_entity_poly.pdbx_strand_id
1 'polypeptide(L)'
;TGLVTPEQVRSAVYTGTRDRYAGYFEELSRFGVDTASVPVFETENDEASTRAGLETVFASAEPPTAILTMSDRIAMIAIEWLKARGLS
;
A
#
# COMPACT_ATOMS: atom_id res chain seq x y z
N THR A 1 7.07 10.90 0.69
CA THR A 1 6.14 9.91 1.27
C THR A 1 4.81 10.53 1.64
N GLY A 2 3.72 9.78 1.49
CA GLY A 2 2.36 10.26 1.75
C GLY A 2 1.29 9.49 0.97
N LEU A 3 0.02 9.78 1.21
CA LEU A 3 -1.08 9.29 0.38
C LEU A 3 -0.93 9.85 -1.04
N VAL A 4 -1.05 8.98 -2.03
CA VAL A 4 -0.93 9.35 -3.44
C VAL A 4 -2.22 9.02 -4.18
N THR A 5 -2.58 9.90 -5.10
CA THR A 5 -3.71 9.68 -6.00
C THR A 5 -3.34 8.64 -7.07
N PRO A 6 -4.32 7.94 -7.67
CA PRO A 6 -4.06 7.04 -8.78
C PRO A 6 -3.34 7.71 -9.96
N GLU A 7 -3.57 9.01 -10.19
CA GLU A 7 -2.90 9.78 -11.24
C GLU A 7 -1.41 9.98 -10.94
N GLN A 8 -1.06 10.32 -9.70
CA GLN A 8 0.33 10.44 -9.27
C GLN A 8 1.09 9.12 -9.43
N VAL A 9 0.47 7.98 -9.08
CA VAL A 9 1.10 6.65 -9.25
C VAL A 9 1.31 6.32 -10.73
N ARG A 10 0.35 6.63 -11.60
CA ARG A 10 0.50 6.44 -13.06
C ARG A 10 1.61 7.32 -13.66
N SER A 11 1.86 8.48 -13.06
CA SER A 11 2.93 9.40 -13.47
C SER A 11 4.31 9.08 -12.85
N ALA A 12 4.41 8.03 -12.03
CA ALA A 12 5.64 7.70 -11.32
C ALA A 12 6.82 7.48 -12.27
N VAL A 13 7.97 8.05 -11.89
CA VAL A 13 9.22 8.02 -12.68
C VAL A 13 9.76 6.59 -12.82
N TYR A 14 9.50 5.72 -11.83
CA TYR A 14 9.94 4.33 -11.83
C TYR A 14 8.92 3.41 -12.53
N THR A 15 9.21 3.07 -13.79
CA THR A 15 8.38 2.19 -14.64
C THR A 15 7.99 0.88 -13.95
N GLY A 16 8.91 0.24 -13.23
CA GLY A 16 8.63 -1.03 -12.55
C GLY A 16 7.60 -0.93 -11.42
N THR A 17 7.54 0.20 -10.71
CA THR A 17 6.53 0.43 -9.66
C THR A 17 5.16 0.69 -10.29
N ARG A 18 5.14 1.46 -11.38
CA ARG A 18 3.91 1.76 -12.13
C ARG A 18 3.30 0.50 -12.74
N ASP A 19 4.11 -0.36 -13.35
CA ASP A 19 3.61 -1.54 -14.05
C ASP A 19 3.08 -2.59 -13.06
N ARG A 20 3.75 -2.78 -11.91
CA ARG A 20 3.23 -3.63 -10.83
C ARG A 20 1.91 -3.09 -10.29
N TYR A 21 1.85 -1.79 -10.01
CA TYR A 21 0.62 -1.14 -9.55
C TYR A 21 -0.55 -1.34 -10.52
N ALA A 22 -0.31 -1.10 -11.81
CA ALA A 22 -1.31 -1.30 -12.85
C ALA A 22 -1.79 -2.76 -12.91
N GLY A 23 -0.87 -3.73 -12.87
CA GLY A 23 -1.22 -5.15 -12.89
C GLY A 23 -2.04 -5.59 -11.67
N TYR A 24 -1.70 -5.11 -10.48
CA TYR A 24 -2.49 -5.40 -9.27
C TYR A 24 -3.90 -4.86 -9.37
N PHE A 25 -4.05 -3.60 -9.80
CA PHE A 25 -5.35 -2.95 -9.87
C PHE A 25 -6.22 -3.55 -10.98
N GLU A 26 -5.62 -3.93 -12.11
CA GLU A 26 -6.31 -4.66 -13.17
C GLU A 26 -6.91 -5.96 -12.61
N GLU A 27 -6.11 -6.81 -11.93
CA GLU A 27 -6.62 -8.06 -11.40
C GLU A 27 -7.64 -7.86 -10.26
N LEU A 28 -7.37 -6.96 -9.30
CA LEU A 28 -8.31 -6.67 -8.22
C LEU A 28 -9.67 -6.22 -8.74
N SER A 29 -9.69 -5.39 -9.79
CA SER A 29 -10.94 -4.93 -10.42
C SER A 29 -11.76 -6.07 -11.02
N ARG A 30 -11.11 -7.12 -11.55
CA ARG A 30 -11.77 -8.31 -12.11
C ARG A 30 -12.48 -9.14 -11.04
N PHE A 31 -12.06 -9.02 -9.78
CA PHE A 31 -12.69 -9.67 -8.63
C PHE A 31 -13.62 -8.74 -7.84
N GLY A 32 -14.01 -7.59 -8.41
CA GLY A 32 -15.01 -6.70 -7.84
C GLY A 32 -14.50 -5.76 -6.73
N VAL A 33 -13.18 -5.63 -6.57
CA VAL A 33 -12.61 -4.63 -5.68
C VAL A 33 -12.73 -3.25 -6.33
N ASP A 34 -13.35 -2.30 -5.64
CA ASP A 34 -13.34 -0.90 -6.05
C ASP A 34 -11.95 -0.30 -5.84
N THR A 35 -11.12 -0.42 -6.87
CA THR A 35 -9.74 0.08 -6.85
C THR A 35 -9.62 1.59 -6.66
N ALA A 36 -10.67 2.38 -6.90
CA ALA A 36 -10.65 3.82 -6.62
C ALA A 36 -10.70 4.13 -5.12
N SER A 37 -11.24 3.19 -4.32
CA SER A 37 -11.30 3.30 -2.86
C SER A 37 -10.05 2.79 -2.14
N VAL A 38 -9.16 2.08 -2.84
CA VAL A 38 -7.96 1.48 -2.23
C VAL A 38 -6.91 2.55 -1.96
N PRO A 39 -6.57 2.84 -0.69
CA PRO A 39 -5.56 3.85 -0.38
C PRO A 39 -4.18 3.38 -0.81
N VAL A 40 -3.40 4.30 -1.40
CA VAL A 40 -2.01 4.06 -1.79
C VAL A 40 -1.12 5.02 -1.03
N PHE A 41 -0.11 4.50 -0.36
CA PHE A 41 0.85 5.29 0.41
C PHE A 41 2.26 5.08 -0.12
N GLU A 42 2.92 6.15 -0.52
CA GLU A 42 4.32 6.13 -0.98
C GLU A 42 5.27 6.15 0.21
N THR A 43 6.27 5.26 0.20
CA THR A 43 7.30 5.10 1.24
C THR A 43 8.70 5.23 0.64
N GLU A 44 9.70 5.59 1.45
CA GLU A 44 11.13 5.62 1.05
C GLU A 44 11.80 4.22 1.19
N ASN A 45 11.01 3.15 1.23
CA ASN A 45 11.48 1.78 1.50
C ASN A 45 12.28 1.64 2.83
N ASP A 46 11.92 2.44 3.83
CA ASP A 46 12.48 2.42 5.18
C ASP A 46 11.40 2.16 6.25
N GLU A 47 11.84 1.94 7.49
CA GLU A 47 10.92 1.65 8.60
C GLU A 47 10.02 2.85 8.94
N ALA A 48 10.60 4.05 9.02
CA ALA A 48 9.87 5.24 9.45
C ALA A 48 8.69 5.56 8.53
N SER A 49 8.92 5.58 7.21
CA SER A 49 7.87 5.84 6.22
C SER A 49 6.88 4.69 6.09
N THR A 50 7.32 3.44 6.23
CA THR A 50 6.42 2.27 6.22
C THR A 50 5.46 2.34 7.41
N ARG A 51 5.96 2.60 8.62
CA ARG A 51 5.11 2.72 9.81
C ARG A 51 4.14 3.89 9.69
N ALA A 52 4.61 5.04 9.19
CA ALA A 52 3.72 6.18 8.93
C ALA A 52 2.57 5.82 7.97
N GLY A 53 2.87 5.07 6.91
CA GLY A 53 1.87 4.57 5.97
C GLY A 53 0.87 3.64 6.63
N LEU A 54 1.33 2.69 7.45
CA LEU A 54 0.48 1.75 8.18
C LEU A 54 -0.44 2.47 9.17
N GLU A 55 0.08 3.38 9.99
CA GLU A 55 -0.77 4.19 10.89
C GLU A 55 -1.83 4.96 10.08
N THR A 56 -1.45 5.52 8.93
CA THR A 56 -2.37 6.30 8.10
C THR A 56 -3.50 5.45 7.52
N VAL A 57 -3.20 4.28 6.94
CA VAL A 57 -4.22 3.44 6.29
C VAL A 57 -5.11 2.71 7.32
N PHE A 58 -4.55 2.31 8.46
CA PHE A 58 -5.31 1.63 9.53
C PHE A 58 -6.12 2.58 10.42
N ALA A 59 -5.86 3.90 10.38
CA ALA A 59 -6.67 4.89 11.06
C ALA A 59 -8.02 5.18 10.35
N SER A 60 -8.27 4.57 9.19
CA SER A 60 -9.54 4.72 8.47
C SER A 60 -10.71 4.08 9.24
N ALA A 61 -11.94 4.54 8.95
CA ALA A 61 -13.16 3.99 9.57
C ALA A 61 -13.37 2.51 9.26
N GLU A 62 -12.86 2.06 8.11
CA GLU A 62 -12.86 0.68 7.66
C GLU A 62 -11.40 0.24 7.41
N PRO A 63 -10.68 -0.24 8.44
CA PRO A 63 -9.30 -0.65 8.30
C PRO A 63 -9.13 -1.75 7.24
N PRO A 64 -8.03 -1.74 6.48
CA PRO A 64 -7.83 -2.71 5.40
C PRO A 64 -7.65 -4.13 5.95
N THR A 65 -8.19 -5.11 5.24
CA THR A 65 -8.06 -6.54 5.56
C THR A 65 -6.84 -7.19 4.89
N ALA A 66 -6.24 -6.51 3.91
CA ALA A 66 -5.05 -6.96 3.20
C ALA A 66 -4.14 -5.76 2.91
N ILE A 67 -2.83 -6.02 2.86
CA ILE A 67 -1.81 -5.02 2.52
C ILE A 67 -1.00 -5.56 1.36
N LEU A 68 -0.83 -4.74 0.33
CA LEU A 68 0.03 -5.03 -0.80
C LEU A 68 1.28 -4.14 -0.70
N THR A 69 2.46 -4.75 -0.84
CA THR A 69 3.73 -4.03 -0.73
C THR A 69 4.56 -4.22 -1.99
N MET A 70 5.30 -3.18 -2.38
CA MET A 70 6.16 -3.20 -3.56
C MET A 70 7.56 -3.77 -3.28
N SER A 71 7.83 -4.19 -2.04
CA SER A 71 9.14 -4.59 -1.53
C SER A 71 8.99 -5.52 -0.32
N ASP A 72 9.75 -6.61 -0.30
CA ASP A 72 9.78 -7.55 0.83
C ASP A 72 10.22 -6.87 2.13
N ARG A 73 11.08 -5.84 2.04
CA ARG A 73 11.49 -5.06 3.21
C ARG A 73 10.28 -4.38 3.86
N ILE A 74 9.41 -3.76 3.05
CA ILE A 74 8.16 -3.13 3.52
C ILE A 74 7.23 -4.22 4.08
N ALA A 75 7.12 -5.38 3.41
CA ALA A 75 6.32 -6.49 3.88
C ALA A 75 6.74 -6.96 5.29
N MET A 76 8.04 -7.12 5.53
CA MET A 76 8.56 -7.56 6.82
C MET A 76 8.29 -6.53 7.93
N ILE A 77 8.50 -5.25 7.66
CA ILE A 77 8.17 -4.17 8.61
C ILE A 77 6.66 -4.16 8.92
N ALA A 78 5.81 -4.37 7.90
CA ALA A 78 4.36 -4.44 8.09
C ALA A 78 3.95 -5.63 8.94
N ILE A 79 4.53 -6.81 8.73
CA ILE A 79 4.28 -8.00 9.55
C ILE A 79 4.66 -7.73 11.01
N GLU A 80 5.82 -7.15 11.28
CA GLU A 80 6.24 -6.80 12.66
C GLU A 80 5.28 -5.79 13.30
N TRP A 81 4.85 -4.78 12.55
CA TRP A 81 3.92 -3.76 13.01
C TRP A 81 2.53 -4.33 13.33
N LEU A 82 2.02 -5.27 12.51
CA LEU A 82 0.75 -5.96 12.70
C LEU A 82 0.80 -6.90 13.92
N LYS A 83 1.87 -7.68 14.06
CA LYS A 83 2.10 -8.58 15.21
C LYS A 83 2.14 -7.82 16.52
N ALA A 84 2.83 -6.67 16.56
CA ALA A 84 2.90 -5.83 17.75
C ALA A 84 1.52 -5.31 18.23
N ARG A 85 0.50 -5.38 17.37
CA ARG A 85 -0.88 -4.96 17.64
C ARG A 85 -1.87 -6.12 17.74
N GLY A 86 -1.40 -7.37 17.62
CA GLY A 86 -2.27 -8.55 17.64
C GLY A 86 -3.16 -8.70 16.40
N LEU A 87 -2.74 -8.15 15.26
CA LEU A 87 -3.49 -8.19 14.00
C LEU A 87 -3.04 -9.31 13.04
N SER A 88 -2.01 -10.09 13.39
CA SER A 88 -1.50 -11.24 12.62
C SER A 88 -0.78 -12.26 13.51
#